data_AF-A0A4R4JTU1-F1
#
_entry.id   AF-A0A4R4JTU1-F1
#
_cell.length_a   1.000
_cell.length_b   1.000
_cell.length_c   1.000
_cell.angle_alpha   90.00
_cell.angle_beta   90.00
_cell.angle_gamma   90.00
#
_symmetry.space_group_name_H-M   'P 1'
#
loop_
_entity.id
_entity.type
_entity.pdbx_description
1 polymer ?
#
loop_
_entity_poly.entity_id
_entity_poly.type
_entity_poly.pdbx_seq_one_letter_code
_entity_poly.pdbx_strand_id
1 'polypeptide(L)'
;MNNYTSCEAGLGAKRSSYLWRKVLTKENKQPNILPFSLTYCLDDEGLYFYFSTFRYGIELNSYKKFYKFQISKYHIIENLITEANAKLLKTTDDYRQFLFLPNKEYFDYMNQHGIWDITYTSKKLIYPIASKEIVSLITDFVCFYPIYANYLRISCGSETILENQISKLKKWLIENLDNKLDLLN
;
A
#
# COMPACT_ATOMS: atom_id res chain seq x y z
N MET A 1 26.83 16.47 12.12
CA MET A 1 25.55 16.12 12.76
C MET A 1 24.61 15.75 11.63
N ASN A 2 24.13 14.51 11.55
CA ASN A 2 23.17 14.14 10.50
C ASN A 2 21.83 14.76 10.87
N ASN A 3 21.40 15.79 10.12
CA ASN A 3 20.05 16.32 10.22
C ASN A 3 19.11 15.27 9.63
N TYR A 4 18.57 14.40 10.48
CA TYR A 4 17.50 13.49 10.09
C TYR A 4 16.26 14.34 9.77
N THR A 5 15.91 14.45 8.50
CA THR A 5 14.70 15.14 8.03
C THR A 5 13.46 14.26 8.06
N SER A 6 13.64 12.94 8.14
CA SER A 6 12.56 11.97 8.26
C SER A 6 13.01 10.67 8.92
N CYS A 7 12.03 9.91 9.41
CA CYS A 7 12.19 8.56 9.95
C CYS A 7 11.08 7.66 9.40
N GLU A 8 11.43 6.43 9.03
CA GLU A 8 10.48 5.45 8.50
C GLU A 8 10.51 4.16 9.32
N ALA A 9 9.32 3.63 9.61
CA ALA A 9 9.16 2.34 10.27
C ALA A 9 7.93 1.60 9.74
N GLY A 10 8.09 0.33 9.38
CA GLY A 10 6.95 -0.47 8.96
C GLY A 10 7.32 -1.82 8.37
N LEU A 11 6.46 -2.28 7.46
CA LEU A 11 6.50 -3.61 6.89
C LEU A 11 7.21 -3.57 5.54
N GLY A 12 8.45 -4.06 5.54
CA GLY A 12 9.12 -4.55 4.36
C GLY A 12 8.94 -6.06 4.22
N ALA A 13 9.10 -6.57 3.00
CA ALA A 13 9.19 -8.00 2.81
C ALA A 13 10.40 -8.60 3.54
N LYS A 14 10.24 -9.82 4.06
CA LYS A 14 11.34 -10.59 4.66
C LYS A 14 12.54 -10.68 3.70
N ARG A 15 13.76 -10.55 4.24
CA ARG A 15 14.98 -10.71 3.44
C ARG A 15 15.24 -12.20 3.18
N SER A 16 14.77 -12.73 2.04
CA SER A 16 14.92 -14.15 1.70
C SER A 16 14.58 -14.46 0.25
N SER A 17 15.59 -14.70 -0.58
CA SER A 17 15.41 -15.16 -1.96
C SER A 17 14.57 -16.43 -2.07
N TYR A 18 14.74 -17.38 -1.13
CA TYR A 18 14.01 -18.65 -1.09
C TYR A 18 12.48 -18.50 -1.03
N LEU A 19 11.97 -17.42 -0.43
CA LEU A 19 10.53 -17.17 -0.33
C LEU A 19 9.98 -16.56 -1.63
N TRP A 20 10.75 -15.72 -2.31
CA TRP A 20 10.29 -14.88 -3.41
C TRP A 20 10.38 -15.56 -4.78
N ARG A 21 9.98 -16.83 -4.84
CA ARG A 21 10.22 -17.71 -6.00
C ARG A 21 9.53 -17.29 -7.29
N LYS A 22 8.49 -16.45 -7.22
CA LYS A 22 7.76 -15.97 -8.40
C LYS A 22 8.15 -14.56 -8.84
N VAL A 23 9.18 -13.99 -8.22
CA VAL A 23 9.75 -12.70 -8.58
C VAL A 23 11.18 -12.92 -9.02
N LEU A 24 11.53 -12.36 -10.19
CA LEU A 24 12.87 -12.42 -10.75
C LEU A 24 13.42 -11.01 -10.90
N THR A 25 14.72 -10.90 -10.73
CA THR A 25 15.51 -9.73 -11.08
C THR A 25 15.77 -9.71 -12.59
N LYS A 26 16.27 -8.58 -13.12
CA LYS A 26 16.69 -8.48 -14.52
C LYS A 26 17.77 -9.51 -14.92
N GLU A 27 18.52 -10.03 -13.96
CA GLU A 27 19.52 -11.10 -14.14
C GLU A 27 18.92 -12.52 -14.02
N ASN A 28 17.59 -12.66 -14.03
CA ASN A 28 16.88 -13.93 -13.90
C ASN A 28 17.13 -14.66 -12.56
N LYS A 29 17.49 -13.92 -11.50
CA LYS A 29 17.71 -14.43 -10.13
C LYS A 29 16.58 -14.01 -9.18
N GLN A 30 16.32 -14.76 -8.12
CA GLN A 30 15.37 -14.36 -7.07
C GLN A 30 15.92 -13.16 -6.26
N PRO A 31 15.13 -12.10 -6.02
CA PRO A 31 15.58 -10.97 -5.24
C PRO A 31 15.65 -11.33 -3.75
N ASN A 32 16.55 -10.69 -3.00
CA ASN A 32 16.56 -10.82 -1.53
C ASN A 32 15.49 -9.96 -0.86
N ILE A 33 15.14 -8.82 -1.47
CA ILE A 33 14.19 -7.83 -0.96
C ILE A 33 13.15 -7.58 -2.05
N LEU A 34 11.87 -7.52 -1.69
CA LEU A 34 10.82 -7.21 -2.64
C LEU A 34 10.70 -5.70 -2.87
N PRO A 35 10.24 -5.28 -4.06
CA PRO A 35 10.17 -3.89 -4.48
C PRO A 35 9.00 -3.10 -3.88
N PHE A 36 8.53 -3.43 -2.68
CA PHE A 36 7.39 -2.74 -2.08
C PHE A 36 7.43 -2.76 -0.55
N SER A 37 6.79 -1.75 0.05
CA SER A 37 6.72 -1.55 1.49
C SER A 37 5.42 -0.87 1.89
N LEU A 38 5.01 -1.08 3.13
CA LEU A 38 3.93 -0.34 3.81
C LEU A 38 4.50 0.22 5.11
N THR A 39 4.66 1.53 5.21
CA THR A 39 5.52 2.18 6.21
C THR A 39 4.87 3.42 6.79
N TYR A 40 5.02 3.62 8.10
CA TYR A 40 4.83 4.92 8.72
C TYR A 40 6.05 5.80 8.40
N CYS A 41 5.80 7.06 8.10
CA CYS A 41 6.80 8.09 7.90
C CYS A 41 6.53 9.23 8.87
N LEU A 42 7.57 9.63 9.60
CA LEU A 42 7.59 10.79 10.48
C LEU A 42 8.55 11.80 9.85
N ASP A 43 8.07 13.00 9.57
CA ASP A 43 8.88 14.12 9.09
C ASP A 43 8.67 15.36 9.97
N ASP A 44 9.19 16.49 9.51
CA ASP A 44 9.08 17.80 10.16
C ASP A 44 7.66 18.36 10.15
N GLU A 45 6.82 17.95 9.21
CA GLU A 45 5.42 18.36 9.12
C GLU A 45 4.49 17.46 9.94
N GLY A 46 4.82 16.17 10.07
CA GLY A 46 3.90 15.25 10.74
C GLY A 46 4.17 13.75 10.59
N LEU A 47 3.11 12.98 10.82
CA LEU A 47 3.09 11.51 10.76
C LEU A 47 2.05 11.04 9.75
N TYR A 48 2.43 10.09 8.91
CA TYR A 48 1.54 9.44 7.94
C TYR A 48 2.01 8.00 7.69
N PHE A 49 1.22 7.20 6.98
CA PHE A 49 1.76 6.02 6.32
C PHE A 49 1.71 6.16 4.80
N TYR A 50 2.57 5.40 4.14
CA TYR A 50 2.49 5.23 2.71
C TYR A 50 2.77 3.79 2.33
N PHE A 51 2.27 3.41 1.17
CA PHE A 51 2.62 2.18 0.48
C PHE A 51 3.26 2.58 -0.83
N SER A 52 4.37 1.96 -1.18
CA SER A 52 5.04 2.22 -2.44
C SER A 52 5.51 0.94 -3.10
N THR A 53 5.42 0.89 -4.42
CA THR A 53 6.05 -0.13 -5.25
C THR A 53 7.06 0.55 -6.18
N PHE A 54 8.26 -0.01 -6.28
CA PHE A 54 9.32 0.52 -7.16
C PHE A 54 9.95 -0.60 -7.97
N ARG A 55 9.82 -0.58 -9.30
CA ARG A 55 10.43 -1.58 -10.20
C ARG A 55 11.96 -1.42 -10.32
N TYR A 56 12.68 -1.32 -9.21
CA TYR A 56 14.12 -1.27 -9.19
C TYR A 56 14.72 -2.68 -9.22
N GLY A 57 15.48 -2.99 -10.27
CA GLY A 57 16.18 -4.28 -10.41
C GLY A 57 15.30 -5.51 -10.69
N ILE A 58 13.97 -5.37 -10.71
CA ILE A 58 13.01 -6.46 -10.96
C ILE A 58 12.69 -6.59 -12.45
N GLU A 59 12.57 -7.83 -12.92
CA GLU A 59 12.18 -8.20 -14.27
C GLU A 59 10.73 -7.76 -14.56
N LEU A 60 10.49 -7.30 -15.79
CA LEU A 60 9.25 -6.66 -16.19
C LEU A 60 8.03 -7.57 -15.95
N ASN A 61 8.10 -8.84 -16.37
CA ASN A 61 6.97 -9.78 -16.23
C ASN A 61 6.70 -10.14 -14.77
N SER A 62 7.75 -10.22 -13.96
CA SER A 62 7.63 -10.43 -12.51
C SER A 62 6.89 -9.28 -11.83
N TYR A 63 7.21 -8.04 -12.19
CA TYR A 63 6.57 -6.85 -11.63
C TYR A 63 5.12 -6.66 -12.11
N LYS A 64 4.84 -6.96 -13.39
CA LYS A 64 3.51 -6.81 -14.01
C LYS A 64 2.40 -7.56 -13.27
N LYS A 65 2.72 -8.62 -12.51
CA LYS A 65 1.76 -9.40 -11.72
C LYS A 65 1.07 -8.56 -10.64
N PHE A 66 1.83 -7.69 -9.99
CA PHE A 66 1.32 -6.77 -8.98
C PHE A 66 0.32 -5.79 -9.56
N TYR A 67 0.68 -5.21 -10.70
CA TYR A 67 -0.15 -4.28 -11.44
C TYR A 67 -1.45 -4.94 -11.95
N LYS A 68 -1.35 -6.17 -12.48
CA LYS A 68 -2.51 -6.98 -12.87
C LYS A 68 -3.43 -7.29 -11.69
N PHE A 69 -2.88 -7.53 -10.50
CA PHE A 69 -3.69 -7.68 -9.29
C PHE A 69 -4.46 -6.39 -8.96
N GLN A 70 -3.78 -5.24 -9.03
CA GLN A 70 -4.39 -3.93 -8.81
C GLN A 70 -5.60 -3.70 -9.72
N ILE A 71 -5.44 -3.94 -11.02
CA ILE A 71 -6.51 -3.74 -12.01
C ILE A 71 -7.63 -4.77 -11.83
N SER A 72 -7.29 -6.06 -11.71
CA SER A 72 -8.30 -7.13 -11.65
C SER A 72 -9.16 -7.09 -10.38
N LYS A 73 -8.66 -6.47 -9.31
CA LYS A 73 -9.38 -6.26 -8.05
C LYS A 73 -9.67 -4.78 -7.78
N TYR A 74 -9.68 -3.94 -8.82
CA TYR A 74 -9.78 -2.47 -8.70
C TYR A 74 -10.87 -2.01 -7.73
N HIS A 75 -12.14 -2.41 -7.94
CA HIS A 75 -13.24 -1.95 -7.09
C HIS A 75 -13.07 -2.34 -5.62
N ILE A 76 -12.54 -3.53 -5.36
CA ILE A 76 -12.31 -4.03 -4.00
C ILE A 76 -11.17 -3.26 -3.34
N ILE A 77 -10.08 -3.04 -4.08
CA ILE A 77 -8.92 -2.30 -3.58
C ILE A 77 -9.26 -0.83 -3.36
N GLU A 78 -10.03 -0.21 -4.24
CA GLU A 78 -10.48 1.18 -4.11
C GLU A 78 -11.32 1.38 -2.84
N ASN A 79 -12.19 0.43 -2.51
CA ASN A 79 -12.95 0.45 -1.26
C ASN A 79 -12.03 0.37 -0.04
N LEU A 80 -11.01 -0.50 -0.07
CA LEU A 80 -10.02 -0.60 1.02
C LEU A 80 -9.19 0.68 1.16
N ILE A 81 -8.80 1.30 0.05
CA ILE A 81 -8.06 2.57 0.03
C ILE A 81 -8.91 3.69 0.63
N THR A 82 -10.19 3.74 0.27
CA THR A 82 -11.15 4.71 0.80
C THR A 82 -11.32 4.53 2.31
N GLU A 83 -11.54 3.29 2.77
CA GLU A 83 -11.66 2.98 4.20
C GLU A 83 -10.36 3.27 4.97
N ALA A 84 -9.20 3.09 4.33
CA ALA A 84 -7.90 3.39 4.89
C ALA A 84 -7.53 4.89 4.83
N ASN A 85 -8.45 5.78 4.45
CA ASN A 85 -8.20 7.22 4.28
C ASN A 85 -6.92 7.52 3.46
N ALA A 86 -6.61 6.65 2.51
CA ALA A 86 -5.42 6.73 1.68
C ALA A 86 -5.75 7.27 0.30
N LYS A 87 -4.75 7.83 -0.37
CA LYS A 87 -4.88 8.43 -1.70
C LYS A 87 -3.78 7.93 -2.60
N LEU A 88 -4.13 7.62 -3.84
CA LEU A 88 -3.16 7.33 -4.89
C LEU A 88 -2.35 8.60 -5.19
N LEU A 89 -1.04 8.52 -5.04
CA LEU A 89 -0.13 9.54 -5.53
C LEU A 89 0.08 9.33 -7.02
N LYS A 90 -0.42 10.28 -7.82
CA LYS A 90 -0.21 10.31 -9.27
C LYS A 90 1.15 10.97 -9.53
N THR A 91 2.11 10.21 -10.05
CA THR A 91 3.54 10.58 -10.09
C THR A 91 4.03 11.05 -11.45
N THR A 92 3.16 11.18 -12.45
CA THR A 92 3.56 11.63 -13.79
C THR A 92 3.60 13.16 -13.82
N ASP A 93 4.61 13.77 -14.46
CA ASP A 93 4.65 15.23 -14.66
C ASP A 93 3.41 15.74 -15.43
N ASP A 94 2.81 14.86 -16.25
CA ASP A 94 1.54 15.09 -16.91
C ASP A 94 0.31 14.88 -16.01
N TYR A 95 0.45 14.77 -14.68
CA TYR A 95 -0.66 14.54 -13.74
C TYR A 95 -1.80 15.55 -13.86
N ARG A 96 -1.51 16.74 -14.40
CA ARG A 96 -2.50 17.78 -14.70
C ARG A 96 -3.59 17.27 -15.64
N GLN A 97 -3.27 16.38 -16.58
CA GLN A 97 -4.25 15.72 -17.44
C GLN A 97 -5.12 14.68 -16.70
N PHE A 98 -4.74 14.34 -15.46
CA PHE A 98 -5.37 13.30 -14.64
C PHE A 98 -6.09 13.85 -13.40
N LEU A 99 -6.23 15.17 -13.24
CA LEU A 99 -6.81 15.80 -12.05
C LEU A 99 -8.24 15.34 -11.73
N PHE A 100 -9.01 14.94 -12.76
CA PHE A 100 -10.37 14.44 -12.61
C PHE A 100 -10.59 13.05 -13.21
N LEU A 101 -9.49 12.42 -13.67
CA LEU A 101 -9.56 11.13 -14.31
C LEU A 101 -9.80 10.04 -13.24
N PRO A 102 -10.82 9.17 -13.39
CA PRO A 102 -11.02 8.02 -12.52
C PRO A 102 -9.76 7.19 -12.36
N ASN A 103 -9.51 6.65 -11.17
CA ASN A 103 -8.27 5.89 -10.89
C ASN A 103 -8.11 4.69 -11.83
N LYS A 104 -9.20 4.04 -12.25
CA LYS A 104 -9.15 2.97 -13.26
C LYS A 104 -8.56 3.44 -14.58
N GLU A 105 -9.00 4.57 -15.11
CA GLU A 105 -8.49 5.12 -16.37
C GLU A 105 -7.02 5.55 -16.22
N TYR A 106 -6.63 6.01 -15.03
CA TYR A 106 -5.23 6.32 -14.72
C TYR A 106 -4.38 5.05 -14.78
N PHE A 107 -4.86 3.94 -14.22
CA PHE A 107 -4.19 2.65 -14.35
C PHE A 107 -4.15 2.14 -15.81
N ASP A 108 -5.19 2.39 -16.60
CA ASP A 108 -5.19 2.03 -18.02
C ASP A 108 -4.13 2.84 -18.79
N TYR A 109 -4.01 4.16 -18.55
CA TYR A 109 -2.96 5.02 -19.12
C TYR A 109 -1.55 4.57 -18.71
N MET A 110 -1.33 4.37 -17.41
CA MET A 110 -0.05 3.96 -16.85
C MET A 110 0.40 2.60 -17.43
N ASN A 111 -0.55 1.69 -17.66
CA ASN A 111 -0.29 0.42 -18.32
C ASN A 111 0.23 0.58 -19.76
N GLN A 112 -0.39 1.48 -20.54
CA GLN A 112 -0.01 1.75 -21.92
C GLN A 112 1.41 2.33 -22.04
N HIS A 113 1.85 3.08 -21.03
CA HIS A 113 3.17 3.70 -20.98
C HIS A 113 4.22 2.84 -20.26
N GLY A 114 3.85 1.65 -19.78
CA GLY A 114 4.76 0.75 -19.06
C GLY A 114 5.20 1.30 -17.69
N ILE A 115 4.44 2.23 -17.12
CA ILE A 115 4.68 2.80 -15.80
C ILE A 115 3.77 2.03 -14.83
N TRP A 116 4.37 1.27 -13.92
CA TRP A 116 3.61 0.37 -13.03
C TRP A 116 3.93 0.60 -11.55
N ASP A 117 4.66 1.66 -11.24
CA ASP A 117 4.92 2.06 -9.87
C ASP A 117 3.65 2.65 -9.27
N ILE A 118 3.30 2.19 -8.07
CA ILE A 118 2.08 2.53 -7.38
C ILE A 118 2.47 3.07 -6.03
N THR A 119 2.02 4.28 -5.71
CA THR A 119 2.23 4.86 -4.39
C THR A 119 0.90 5.33 -3.82
N TYR A 120 0.60 4.92 -2.60
CA TYR A 120 -0.52 5.41 -1.81
C TYR A 120 0.00 6.11 -0.57
N THR A 121 -0.66 7.18 -0.15
CA THR A 121 -0.34 7.89 1.09
C THR A 121 -1.61 8.14 1.90
N SER A 122 -1.53 7.97 3.22
CA SER A 122 -2.60 8.40 4.11
C SER A 122 -2.68 9.92 4.19
N LYS A 123 -3.72 10.44 4.82
CA LYS A 123 -3.68 11.81 5.31
C LYS A 123 -2.50 11.98 6.28
N LYS A 124 -1.76 13.08 6.13
CA LYS A 124 -0.71 13.49 7.09
C LYS A 124 -1.35 14.10 8.34
N LEU A 125 -0.98 13.57 9.50
CA LEU A 125 -1.29 14.14 10.81
C LEU A 125 -0.26 15.23 11.11
N ILE A 126 -0.71 16.48 11.29
CA ILE A 126 0.17 17.63 11.50
C ILE A 126 0.38 17.84 13.01
N TYR A 127 1.57 18.29 13.41
CA TYR A 127 1.85 18.59 14.82
C TYR A 127 1.03 19.77 15.37
N PRO A 128 0.65 19.74 16.66
CA PRO A 128 0.80 18.63 17.61
C PRO A 128 -0.22 17.51 17.34
N ILE A 129 0.20 16.24 17.43
CA ILE A 129 -0.63 15.07 17.10
C ILE A 129 -1.32 14.55 18.37
N ALA A 130 -2.64 14.48 18.38
CA ALA A 130 -3.43 13.91 19.47
C ALA A 130 -3.47 12.38 19.44
N SER A 131 -3.59 11.73 20.61
CA SER A 131 -3.66 10.26 20.71
C SER A 131 -4.78 9.64 19.86
N LYS A 132 -5.93 10.32 19.76
CA LYS A 132 -7.05 9.86 18.92
C LYS A 132 -6.71 9.82 17.43
N GLU A 133 -5.82 10.70 16.97
CA GLU A 133 -5.38 10.77 15.58
C GLU A 133 -4.40 9.62 15.28
N ILE A 134 -3.52 9.28 16.24
CA ILE A 134 -2.64 8.11 16.15
C ILE A 134 -3.48 6.83 16.03
N VAL A 135 -4.52 6.68 16.86
CA VAL A 135 -5.42 5.52 16.79
C VAL A 135 -6.10 5.44 15.42
N SER A 136 -6.57 6.57 14.87
CA SER A 136 -7.15 6.61 13.53
C SER A 136 -6.15 6.15 12.47
N LEU A 137 -4.91 6.66 12.51
CA LEU A 137 -3.88 6.29 11.55
C LEU A 137 -3.48 4.81 11.63
N ILE A 138 -3.50 4.22 12.83
CA ILE A 138 -3.30 2.78 13.02
C ILE A 138 -4.44 1.99 12.39
N THR A 139 -5.70 2.41 12.60
CA THR A 139 -6.86 1.79 11.95
C THR A 139 -6.73 1.86 10.43
N ASP A 140 -6.37 3.03 9.89
CA ASP A 140 -6.17 3.24 8.46
C ASP A 140 -5.09 2.28 7.89
N PHE A 141 -3.98 2.12 8.59
CA PHE A 141 -2.92 1.17 8.23
C PHE A 141 -3.42 -0.29 8.21
N VAL A 142 -4.21 -0.69 9.20
CA VAL A 142 -4.82 -2.04 9.29
C VAL A 142 -5.80 -2.26 8.14
N CYS A 143 -6.60 -1.26 7.78
CA CYS A 143 -7.50 -1.31 6.63
C CYS A 143 -6.75 -1.48 5.30
N PHE A 144 -5.57 -0.89 5.16
CA PHE A 144 -4.75 -1.04 3.96
C PHE A 144 -4.04 -2.41 3.88
N TYR A 145 -3.75 -3.03 5.03
CA TYR A 145 -2.94 -4.25 5.12
C TYR A 145 -3.33 -5.42 4.19
N PRO A 146 -4.62 -5.73 3.91
CA PRO A 146 -4.99 -6.79 2.98
C PRO A 146 -4.37 -6.62 1.59
N ILE A 147 -4.17 -5.38 1.12
CA ILE A 147 -3.49 -5.11 -0.14
C ILE A 147 -2.05 -5.60 -0.05
N TYR A 148 -1.27 -5.06 0.90
CA TYR A 148 0.14 -5.43 1.13
C TYR A 148 0.33 -6.95 1.32
N ALA A 149 -0.54 -7.60 2.10
CA ALA A 149 -0.48 -9.03 2.33
C ALA A 149 -0.64 -9.86 1.03
N ASN A 150 -1.49 -9.43 0.10
CA ASN A 150 -1.64 -10.12 -1.17
C ASN A 150 -0.46 -9.90 -2.12
N TYR A 151 0.24 -8.76 -2.05
CA TYR A 151 1.51 -8.58 -2.75
C TYR A 151 2.57 -9.59 -2.28
N LEU A 152 2.66 -9.86 -0.97
CA LEU A 152 3.55 -10.91 -0.44
C LEU A 152 3.17 -12.30 -0.99
N ARG A 153 1.88 -12.63 -1.02
CA ARG A 153 1.40 -13.93 -1.52
C ARG A 153 1.67 -14.13 -3.00
N ILE A 154 1.42 -13.10 -3.82
CA ILE A 154 1.76 -13.10 -5.25
C ILE A 154 3.27 -13.34 -5.44
N SER A 155 4.09 -12.72 -4.60
CA SER A 155 5.55 -12.87 -4.65
C SER A 155 6.02 -14.30 -4.33
N CYS A 156 5.32 -14.98 -3.42
CA CYS A 156 5.52 -16.41 -3.11
C CYS A 156 4.93 -17.35 -4.17
N GLY A 157 4.05 -16.86 -5.04
CA GLY A 157 3.27 -17.70 -5.95
C GLY A 157 2.07 -18.39 -5.32
N SER A 158 1.60 -17.88 -4.18
CA SER A 158 0.38 -18.33 -3.53
C SER A 158 -0.83 -17.58 -4.07
N GLU A 159 -2.00 -18.22 -4.04
CA GLU A 159 -3.27 -17.58 -4.40
C GLU A 159 -3.60 -16.42 -3.46
N THR A 160 -4.24 -15.38 -4.00
CA THR A 160 -4.71 -14.24 -3.21
C THR A 160 -5.83 -14.65 -2.26
N ILE A 161 -5.84 -14.10 -1.04
CA ILE A 161 -6.88 -14.33 -0.02
C ILE A 161 -7.61 -13.04 0.34
N LEU A 162 -7.60 -12.06 -0.56
CA LEU A 162 -8.11 -10.70 -0.34
C LEU A 162 -9.53 -10.70 0.24
N GLU A 163 -10.45 -11.45 -0.34
CA GLU A 163 -11.86 -11.50 0.10
C GLU A 163 -12.00 -12.09 1.52
N ASN A 164 -11.24 -13.13 1.85
CA ASN A 164 -11.19 -13.68 3.21
C ASN A 164 -10.65 -12.64 4.21
N GLN A 165 -9.59 -11.93 3.85
CA GLN A 165 -9.03 -10.87 4.70
C GLN A 165 -10.01 -9.70 4.89
N ILE A 166 -10.78 -9.35 3.87
CA ILE A 166 -11.84 -8.32 3.97
C ILE A 166 -12.93 -8.75 4.93
N SER A 167 -13.38 -10.01 4.87
CA SER A 167 -14.37 -10.52 5.83
C SER A 167 -13.87 -10.44 7.28
N LYS A 168 -12.58 -10.74 7.52
CA LYS A 168 -11.96 -10.60 8.84
C LYS A 168 -11.84 -9.13 9.27
N LEU A 169 -11.41 -8.26 8.36
CA LEU A 169 -11.30 -6.83 8.61
C LEU A 169 -12.66 -6.23 8.95
N LYS A 170 -13.72 -6.57 8.20
CA LYS A 170 -15.09 -6.13 8.46
C LYS A 170 -15.54 -6.52 9.86
N LYS A 171 -15.34 -7.79 10.26
CA LYS A 171 -15.67 -8.26 11.60
C LYS A 171 -14.95 -7.46 12.67
N TRP A 172 -13.63 -7.27 12.50
CA TRP A 172 -12.81 -6.49 13.43
C TRP A 172 -13.27 -5.02 13.52
N LEU A 173 -13.61 -4.38 12.40
CA LEU A 173 -14.10 -3.00 12.39
C LEU A 173 -15.42 -2.85 13.16
N ILE A 174 -16.37 -3.77 12.96
CA ILE A 174 -17.65 -3.76 13.68
C ILE A 174 -17.40 -3.89 15.20
N GLU A 175 -16.61 -4.87 15.62
CA GLU A 175 -16.28 -5.07 17.04
C GLU A 175 -15.62 -3.83 17.67
N ASN A 176 -14.77 -3.12 16.93
CA ASN A 176 -14.14 -1.89 17.42
C ASN A 176 -15.09 -0.69 17.47
N LEU A 177 -16.10 -0.63 16.59
CA LEU A 177 -17.12 0.41 16.62
C LEU A 177 -18.07 0.20 17.80
N ASP A 178 -18.52 -1.03 18.02
CA ASP A 178 -19.43 -1.38 19.12
C ASP A 178 -18.78 -1.07 20.48
N ASN A 179 -17.52 -1.48 20.67
CA ASN A 179 -16.76 -1.17 21.89
C ASN A 179 -16.58 0.33 22.14
N LYS A 180 -16.57 1.17 21.10
CA LYS A 180 -16.50 2.64 21.26
C LYS A 180 -17.84 3.24 21.68
N LEU A 181 -18.95 2.65 21.25
CA LEU A 181 -20.30 3.08 21.62
C LEU A 181 -20.61 2.73 23.08
N ASP A 182 -20.14 1.58 23.55
CA ASP A 182 -20.33 1.16 24.95
C ASP A 182 -19.55 2.02 25.95
N LEU A 183 -18.48 2.70 25.52
CA LEU A 183 -17.72 3.64 26.36
C LEU A 183 -18.37 5.04 26.46
N LEU A 184 -19.44 5.28 25.69
CA LEU A 184 -20.17 6.55 25.65
C LEU A 184 -21.53 6.50 26.37
N ASN A 185 -21.96 5.32 26.81
CA ASN A 185 -23.18 5.08 27.58
C ASN A 185 -22.86 4.75 29.05
#